data_AF-A0A3G8H3D5-F1
#
_entry.id   AF-A0A3G8H3D5-F1
#
_cell.length_a   1.000
_cell.length_b   1.000
_cell.length_c   1.000
_cell.angle_alpha   90.00
_cell.angle_beta   90.00
_cell.angle_gamma   90.00
#
_symmetry.space_group_name_H-M   'P 1'
#
loop_
_entity.id
_entity.type
_entity.pdbx_description
1 polymer ?
#
loop_
_entity_poly.entity_id
_entity_poly.type
_entity_poly.pdbx_seq_one_letter_code
_entity_poly.pdbx_strand_id
1 'polypeptide(L)' 'MPEPLIALPGVEQEGAAAFERGQAMCMHAMPKGFAFNPYPPGTVLHDNWLQGYAGAWRESGKRK' A
#
# COMPACT_ATOMS: atom_id res chain seq x y z
N MET A 1 16.76 28.64 17.85
CA MET A 1 16.03 27.37 18.05
C MET A 1 16.59 26.38 17.05
N PRO A 2 16.91 25.12 17.43
CA PRO A 2 17.32 24.13 16.43
C PRO A 2 16.15 23.86 15.48
N GLU A 3 16.42 23.81 14.18
CA GLU A 3 15.43 23.40 13.18
C GLU A 3 14.97 21.97 13.48
N PRO A 4 13.66 21.66 13.39
CA PRO A 4 13.18 20.30 13.56
C PRO A 4 13.76 19.44 12.44
N LEU A 5 14.67 18.52 12.80
CA LEU A 5 15.12 17.44 11.93
C LEU A 5 13.89 16.59 11.59
N ILE A 6 13.36 16.77 10.38
CA ILE A 6 12.34 15.89 9.83
C ILE A 6 13.01 14.53 9.67
N ALA A 7 12.69 13.59 10.56
CA ALA A 7 13.08 12.20 10.39
C ALA A 7 12.41 11.69 9.11
N LEU A 8 13.19 11.44 8.08
CA LEU A 8 12.68 10.79 6.89
C LEU A 8 12.25 9.37 7.29
N PRO A 9 11.04 8.91 6.89
CA PRO A 9 10.60 7.57 7.20
C PRO A 9 11.61 6.55 6.67
N GLY A 10 11.90 5.53 7.47
CA GLY A 10 12.75 4.44 7.02
C GLY A 10 12.08 3.67 5.88
N VAL A 11 12.89 3.01 5.04
CA VAL A 11 12.40 2.19 3.91
C VAL A 11 11.34 1.16 4.34
N GLU A 12 11.46 0.62 5.56
CA GLU A 12 10.47 -0.31 6.14
C GLU A 12 9.12 0.37 6.42
N GLN A 13 9.13 1.62 6.90
CA GLN A 13 7.90 2.38 7.19
C GLN A 13 7.19 2.76 5.89
N GLU A 14 7.95 3.12 4.85
CA GLU A 14 7.38 3.40 3.52
C GLU A 14 6.75 2.14 2.92
N GLY A 15 7.38 0.98 3.08
CA GLY A 15 6.84 -0.31 2.65
C GLY A 15 5.54 -0.68 3.37
N ALA A 16 5.49 -0.51 4.69
CA ALA A 16 4.28 -0.74 5.50
C ALA A 16 3.13 0.19 5.07
N ALA A 17 3.42 1.47 4.88
CA ALA A 17 2.42 2.43 4.41
C ALA A 17 1.89 2.09 3.00
N ALA A 18 2.76 1.63 2.10
CA ALA A 18 2.35 1.17 0.78
C ALA A 18 1.42 -0.04 0.87
N PHE A 19 1.74 -1.00 1.73
CA PHE A 19 0.91 -2.18 1.99
C PHE A 19 -0.49 -1.82 2.52
N GLU A 20 -0.57 -0.98 3.56
CA GLU A 20 -1.84 -0.52 4.13
C GLU A 20 -2.69 0.24 3.10
N ARG A 21 -2.05 1.10 2.29
CA ARG A 21 -2.73 1.81 1.20
C ARG A 21 -3.31 0.85 0.17
N GLY A 22 -2.60 -0.25 -0.13
CA GLY A 22 -3.09 -1.32 -1.00
C GLY A 22 -4.33 -1.99 -0.44
N GLN A 23 -4.31 -2.34 0.85
CA GLN A 23 -5.48 -2.92 1.53
C GLN A 23 -6.69 -1.97 1.50
N ALA A 24 -6.49 -0.70 1.85
CA ALA A 24 -7.56 0.30 1.86
C ALA A 24 -8.17 0.49 0.46
N MET A 25 -7.32 0.57 -0.58
CA MET A 25 -7.80 0.71 -1.96
C MET A 25 -8.61 -0.49 -2.43
N CYS A 26 -8.29 -1.68 -1.95
CA CYS A 26 -9.10 -2.85 -2.20
C CYS A 26 -10.50 -2.64 -1.59
N MET A 27 -10.59 -2.32 -0.31
CA MET A 27 -11.86 -2.13 0.38
C MET A 27 -12.76 -1.06 -0.28
N HIS A 28 -12.19 0.00 -0.86
CA HIS A 28 -12.96 1.11 -1.43
C HIS A 28 -13.24 1.01 -2.94
N ALA A 29 -12.37 0.39 -3.74
CA ALA A 29 -12.40 0.51 -5.20
C ALA A 29 -12.35 -0.84 -5.93
N MET A 30 -12.62 -1.96 -5.25
CA MET A 30 -12.76 -3.26 -5.90
C MET A 30 -13.78 -3.24 -7.06
N PRO A 31 -13.49 -3.86 -8.23
CA PRO A 31 -12.26 -4.55 -8.64
C PRO A 31 -11.23 -3.68 -9.38
N LYS A 32 -11.55 -2.41 -9.66
CA LYS A 32 -10.71 -1.55 -10.50
C LYS A 32 -9.56 -0.88 -9.73
N GLY A 33 -9.57 -1.01 -8.40
CA GLY A 33 -8.61 -0.41 -7.47
C GLY A 33 -7.14 -0.70 -7.80
N PHE A 34 -6.84 -1.87 -8.37
CA PHE A 34 -5.50 -2.26 -8.83
C PHE A 34 -4.86 -1.23 -9.78
N ALA A 35 -5.64 -0.62 -10.68
CA ALA A 35 -5.12 0.32 -11.66
C ALA A 35 -4.68 1.67 -11.04
N PHE A 36 -5.01 1.90 -9.78
CA PHE A 36 -4.68 3.14 -9.04
C PHE A 36 -3.47 2.98 -8.13
N ASN A 37 -2.65 1.95 -8.32
CA ASN A 37 -1.37 1.84 -7.63
C ASN A 37 -0.51 3.08 -7.97
N PRO A 38 -0.14 3.93 -6.99
CA PRO A 38 0.60 5.15 -7.26
C PRO A 38 2.10 4.91 -7.45
N TYR A 39 2.60 3.69 -7.19
CA TYR A 39 4.02 3.38 -7.20
C TYR A 39 4.47 2.82 -8.55
N PRO A 40 5.68 3.15 -9.04
CA PRO A 40 6.19 2.63 -10.31
C PRO A 40 6.47 1.12 -10.26
N PRO A 41 6.24 0.37 -11.36
CA PRO A 41 6.59 -1.05 -11.45
C PRO A 41 8.07 -1.32 -11.18
N GLY A 42 8.36 -2.45 -10.52
CA GLY A 42 9.73 -2.85 -10.16
C GLY A 42 10.29 -2.15 -8.90
N THR A 43 9.48 -1.39 -8.19
CA THR A 43 9.84 -0.81 -6.89
C THR A 43 9.29 -1.64 -5.74
N VAL A 44 10.03 -1.66 -4.62
CA VAL A 44 9.60 -2.35 -3.39
C VAL A 44 8.25 -1.80 -2.87
N LEU A 45 7.98 -0.51 -3.07
CA LEU A 45 6.71 0.10 -2.69
C LEU A 45 5.54 -0.41 -3.54
N HIS A 46 5.76 -0.58 -4.84
CA HIS A 46 4.75 -1.18 -5.72
C HIS A 46 4.45 -2.61 -5.30
N ASP A 47 5.47 -3.41 -5.00
CA ASP A 47 5.27 -4.80 -4.59
C ASP A 47 4.53 -4.90 -3.26
N ASN A 48 4.90 -4.08 -2.27
CA ASN A 48 4.21 -4.02 -0.98
C ASN A 48 2.74 -3.59 -1.15
N TRP A 49 2.46 -2.58 -1.98
CA TRP A 49 1.09 -2.15 -2.27
C TRP A 49 0.26 -3.28 -2.91
N LEU A 50 0.82 -3.97 -3.90
CA LEU A 50 0.15 -5.11 -4.54
C LEU A 50 -0.15 -6.23 -3.56
N GLN A 51 0.80 -6.55 -2.67
CA GLN A 51 0.61 -7.57 -1.64
C GLN A 51 -0.56 -7.22 -0.72
N GLY A 52 -0.64 -5.97 -0.27
CA GLY A 52 -1.76 -5.47 0.54
C GLY A 52 -3.09 -5.58 -0.21
N TYR A 53 -3.15 -5.11 -1.46
CA TYR A 53 -4.36 -5.15 -2.28
C TYR A 53 -4.83 -6.60 -2.52
N ALA A 54 -3.93 -7.49 -2.93
CA ALA A 54 -4.24 -8.88 -3.21
C ALA A 54 -4.64 -9.66 -1.95
N GLY A 55 -4.02 -9.38 -0.80
CA GLY A 55 -4.41 -9.94 0.49
C GLY A 55 -5.84 -9.59 0.85
N ALA A 56 -6.18 -8.29 0.84
CA ALA A 56 -7.53 -7.81 1.14
C ALA A 56 -8.59 -8.33 0.14
N TRP A 57 -8.22 -8.48 -1.14
CA TRP A 57 -9.09 -9.06 -2.17
C TRP A 57 -9.45 -10.51 -1.83
N ARG A 58 -8.44 -11.33 -1.50
CA ARG A 58 -8.63 -12.75 -1.13
C ARG A 58 -9.51 -12.90 0.10
N GLU A 59 -9.32 -12.06 1.11
CA GLU A 59 -10.13 -12.08 2.33
C GLU A 59 -11.59 -11.67 2.06
N SER A 60 -11.80 -10.68 1.21
CA SER A 60 -13.14 -10.25 0.81
C SER A 60 -13.91 -11.33 0.06
N GLY A 61 -13.20 -12.16 -0.72
CA GLY A 61 -13.78 -13.34 -1.38
C GLY A 61 -14.18 -14.47 -0.44
N LYS A 62 -13.54 -14.61 0.73
CA LYS A 62 -13.86 -15.62 1.75
C LYS A 62 -15.09 -15.28 2.62
N ARG A 63 -15.60 -14.04 2.55
CA ARG A 63 -16.79 -13.59 3.31
C ARG A 63 -18.12 -13.83 2.57
N LYS A 64 -18.09 -14.53 1.43
CA LYS A 64 -19.29 -14.98 0.69
C LYS A 64 -19.55 -16.45 0.97
#